data_AF-A0A9Y1BPD9-F1
#
_entry.id   AF-A0A9Y1BPD9-F1
#
_cell.length_a   1.000
_cell.length_b   1.000
_cell.length_c   1.000
_cell.angle_alpha   90.00
_cell.angle_beta   90.00
_cell.angle_gamma   90.00
#
_symmetry.space_group_name_H-M   'P 1'
#
loop_
_entity.id
_entity.type
_entity.pdbx_description
1 polymer ?
#
loop_
_entity_poly.entity_id
_entity_poly.type
_entity_poly.pdbx_seq_one_letter_code
_entity_poly.pdbx_strand_id
1 'polypeptide(L)'
;MNTFGLIINYLRKGRLFSVSPNTVLLPNDILLLSIRSNIQHLYFQEWLKDEQLVVNIISPIGTIVDSLDIDLKYTGLEEFYSFEISNNLYSGVYILSIQGKNTEIKRKITIKTNRKLVNHYILTYGAKITNTSEENLTGFIADIVIPPNIGQFQEVQKIKFNINPVEKKCDIDGNCWARFHFPIVYPNEDIILEYKALVTTKIIGYDVTRIKTIRELEEVNYEFFERYTRNEPFIESDDILIKKVTRSLKSENPIDKAINILNYIQKNINYQHELGDFGAKYAIRAKRGDCTEFASLFVGMCRAAKIPARLATSLIKEDGLRWEKHSYAEFFAKGIWWQIDPTLNTDKQYLTRNPENIVLLRGNSLAKTHIKEIRYFHSDLKRKKVNVQIYWKVEEVKTFSQNNEKRGHVWDNQNNSNTRLNTQRKDIVQDANKSFISINVPTLPEVSTGSIYKVPVRLINNSTSEVSGTLVVSINRGGIFISQLYQRTIKAKSNTGIVVDIPAQSYFGPAMIEFSFQDNTGFVFCKSEKKIQFQ
;
A
#
# COMPACT_ATOMS: atom_id res chain seq x y z
N MET A 1 12.46 -27.40 32.01
CA MET A 1 11.32 -27.87 31.18
C MET A 1 11.88 -28.33 29.84
N ASN A 2 11.74 -29.62 29.56
CA ASN A 2 12.41 -30.35 28.49
C ASN A 2 12.06 -29.80 27.11
N THR A 3 13.03 -29.18 26.44
CA THR A 3 12.91 -28.81 25.03
C THR A 3 12.85 -30.07 24.18
N PHE A 4 11.68 -30.30 23.59
CA PHE A 4 11.33 -31.20 22.50
C PHE A 4 12.48 -31.61 21.59
N GLY A 5 12.48 -32.87 21.13
CA GLY A 5 13.45 -33.41 20.17
C GLY A 5 13.37 -32.83 18.76
N LEU A 6 12.53 -31.83 18.49
CA LEU A 6 12.44 -31.15 17.19
C LEU A 6 13.62 -30.18 17.02
N ILE A 7 14.34 -30.31 15.91
CA ILE A 7 15.41 -29.40 15.49
C ILE A 7 14.96 -28.66 14.24
N ILE A 8 15.27 -27.37 14.21
CA ILE A 8 15.14 -26.54 13.01
C ILE A 8 16.54 -26.35 12.44
N ASN A 9 16.71 -26.81 11.21
CA ASN A 9 17.95 -26.69 10.45
C ASN A 9 17.67 -25.96 9.14
N TYR A 10 18.73 -25.62 8.40
CA TYR A 10 18.60 -25.21 7.02
C TYR A 10 19.68 -25.85 6.16
N LEU A 11 19.34 -26.17 4.92
CA LEU A 11 20.29 -26.58 3.88
C LEU A 11 20.73 -25.36 3.08
N ARG A 12 22.04 -25.21 2.90
CA ARG A 12 22.64 -24.24 2.00
C ARG A 12 23.72 -24.92 1.18
N LYS A 13 23.55 -24.93 -0.15
CA LYS A 13 24.49 -25.59 -1.08
C LYS A 13 24.79 -27.05 -0.68
N GLY A 14 23.75 -27.80 -0.31
CA GLY A 14 23.85 -29.21 0.10
C GLY A 14 24.45 -29.46 1.48
N ARG A 15 24.74 -28.43 2.29
CA ARG A 15 25.25 -28.58 3.66
C ARG A 15 24.19 -28.19 4.67
N LEU A 16 24.06 -28.98 5.73
CA LEU A 16 23.10 -28.80 6.82
C LEU A 16 23.68 -27.91 7.93
N PHE A 17 22.91 -26.94 8.38
CA PHE A 17 23.28 -25.99 9.45
C PHE A 17 22.12 -25.84 10.44
N SER A 18 22.43 -25.58 11.71
CA SER A 18 21.40 -25.33 12.73
C SER A 18 20.87 -23.89 12.69
N VAL A 19 19.57 -23.69 12.93
CA VAL A 19 18.97 -22.36 13.04
C VAL A 19 19.15 -21.82 14.45
N SER A 20 19.81 -20.67 14.55
CA SER A 20 19.99 -19.88 15.77
C SER A 20 19.15 -18.59 15.70
N PRO A 21 18.94 -17.86 16.82
CA PRO A 21 18.16 -16.63 16.82
C PRO A 21 18.64 -15.54 15.84
N ASN A 22 19.93 -15.57 15.47
CA ASN A 22 20.56 -14.60 14.55
C ASN A 22 20.77 -15.18 13.14
N THR A 23 20.28 -16.40 12.87
CA THR A 23 20.43 -17.01 11.54
C THR A 23 19.63 -16.22 10.51
N VAL A 24 20.30 -15.87 9.41
CA VAL A 24 19.71 -15.24 8.24
C VAL A 24 19.70 -16.25 7.08
N LEU A 25 18.49 -16.61 6.67
CA LEU A 25 18.26 -17.44 5.48
C LEU A 25 18.25 -16.57 4.22
N LEU A 26 18.76 -17.13 3.14
CA LEU A 26 18.95 -16.50 1.84
C LEU A 26 18.17 -17.28 0.77
N PRO A 27 17.95 -16.69 -0.42
CA PRO A 27 17.32 -17.40 -1.52
C PRO A 27 18.04 -18.72 -1.84
N ASN A 28 17.26 -19.76 -2.16
CA ASN A 28 17.69 -21.14 -2.39
C ASN A 28 18.18 -21.91 -1.15
N ASP A 29 18.11 -21.31 0.05
CA ASP A 29 18.18 -22.10 1.26
C ASP A 29 16.88 -22.91 1.42
N ILE A 30 16.95 -24.06 2.08
CA ILE A 30 15.78 -24.86 2.45
C ILE A 30 15.73 -24.92 3.96
N LEU A 31 14.69 -24.34 4.56
CA LEU A 31 14.41 -24.50 5.98
C LEU A 31 13.87 -25.91 6.22
N LEU A 32 14.37 -26.59 7.24
CA LEU A 32 14.02 -27.97 7.57
C LEU A 32 13.57 -28.08 9.02
N LEU A 33 12.48 -28.82 9.24
CA LEU A 33 12.08 -29.32 10.55
C LEU A 33 12.29 -30.83 10.58
N SER A 34 13.12 -31.28 11.51
CA SER A 34 13.42 -32.71 11.72
C SER A 34 13.54 -33.05 13.19
N ILE A 35 13.77 -34.32 13.51
CA ILE A 35 14.00 -34.77 14.90
C ILE A 35 15.49 -34.99 15.17
N ARG A 36 15.92 -34.69 16.40
CA ARG A 36 17.26 -34.91 16.93
C ARG A 36 17.55 -36.41 17.03
N SER A 37 18.32 -36.96 16.10
CA SER A 37 18.83 -38.33 16.19
C SER A 37 20.05 -38.41 17.12
N ASN A 38 19.86 -38.35 18.45
CA ASN A 38 20.88 -38.92 19.33
C ASN A 38 20.55 -40.40 19.52
N ILE A 39 21.22 -41.24 18.73
CA ILE A 39 21.27 -42.68 18.95
C ILE A 39 21.90 -42.89 20.33
N GLN A 40 21.08 -43.08 21.37
CA GLN A 40 21.35 -44.06 22.41
C GLN A 40 20.20 -44.34 23.40
N HIS A 41 19.08 -43.62 23.40
CA HIS A 41 17.90 -44.07 24.14
C HIS A 41 16.60 -43.84 23.37
N LEU A 42 16.00 -44.97 22.97
CA LEU A 42 14.74 -45.18 22.27
C LEU A 42 13.48 -44.73 23.05
N TYR A 43 13.61 -43.79 23.99
CA TYR A 43 12.44 -43.11 24.54
C TYR A 43 12.12 -41.90 23.66
N PHE A 44 11.80 -42.16 22.40
CA PHE A 44 10.94 -41.24 21.66
C PHE A 44 9.65 -41.18 22.47
N GLN A 45 9.46 -40.10 23.23
CA GLN A 45 8.47 -40.08 24.30
C GLN A 45 7.12 -40.45 23.70
N GLU A 46 6.52 -41.56 24.17
CA GLU A 46 5.39 -42.22 23.52
C GLU A 46 4.21 -41.27 23.22
N TRP A 47 4.07 -40.20 24.00
CA TRP A 47 3.04 -39.20 23.83
C TRP A 47 3.15 -38.33 22.57
N LEU A 48 4.34 -38.20 21.95
CA LEU A 48 4.51 -37.47 20.68
C LEU A 48 4.06 -38.28 19.46
N LYS A 49 4.01 -39.62 19.56
CA LYS A 49 3.63 -40.49 18.43
C LYS A 49 2.18 -40.29 18.01
N ASP A 50 1.30 -39.88 18.91
CA ASP A 50 -0.11 -39.62 18.62
C ASP A 50 -0.41 -38.14 18.33
N GLU A 51 0.60 -37.28 18.23
CA GLU A 51 0.40 -35.86 17.93
C GLU A 51 0.26 -35.60 16.42
N GLN A 52 -0.80 -34.85 16.09
CA GLN A 52 -0.88 -34.12 14.84
C GLN A 52 -0.27 -32.74 15.05
N LEU A 53 0.69 -32.38 14.20
CA LEU A 53 1.29 -31.06 14.18
C LEU A 53 0.81 -30.27 12.97
N VAL A 54 0.48 -29.01 13.18
CA VAL A 54 0.30 -28.01 12.14
C VAL A 54 1.52 -27.12 12.14
N VAL A 55 2.29 -27.15 11.04
CA VAL A 55 3.42 -26.26 10.80
C VAL A 55 2.95 -25.10 9.94
N ASN A 56 3.21 -23.87 10.37
CA ASN A 56 2.88 -22.66 9.64
C ASN A 56 4.12 -21.76 9.51
N ILE A 57 4.39 -21.30 8.29
CA ILE A 57 5.31 -20.19 8.03
C ILE A 57 4.50 -18.93 7.87
N ILE A 58 4.59 -18.06 8.86
CA ILE A 58 3.88 -16.78 8.87
C ILE A 58 4.86 -15.72 8.38
N SER A 59 4.50 -15.06 7.30
CA SER A 59 5.25 -13.96 6.70
C SER A 59 5.36 -12.76 7.64
N PRO A 60 6.28 -11.82 7.36
CA PRO A 60 6.35 -10.58 8.11
C PRO A 60 4.97 -9.92 8.15
N ILE A 61 4.25 -9.85 7.05
CA ILE A 61 2.93 -9.20 6.99
C ILE A 61 1.78 -10.02 7.61
N GLY A 62 2.07 -11.12 8.30
CA GLY A 62 1.10 -11.92 9.04
C GLY A 62 0.33 -12.94 8.21
N THR A 63 0.67 -13.11 6.92
CA THR A 63 0.06 -14.11 6.06
C THR A 63 0.76 -15.45 6.20
N ILE A 64 0.00 -16.54 6.29
CA ILE A 64 0.58 -17.89 6.18
C ILE A 64 1.01 -18.07 4.73
N VAL A 65 2.32 -18.21 4.50
CA VAL A 65 2.90 -18.40 3.15
C VAL A 65 3.15 -19.86 2.84
N ASP A 66 3.21 -20.71 3.87
CA ASP A 66 3.25 -22.15 3.73
C ASP A 66 2.72 -22.83 4.99
N SER A 67 2.10 -24.00 4.81
CA SER A 67 1.48 -24.76 5.89
C SER A 67 1.47 -26.25 5.59
N LEU A 68 1.75 -27.08 6.61
CA LEU A 68 1.71 -28.52 6.48
C LEU A 68 1.14 -29.17 7.76
N ASP A 69 0.17 -30.05 7.57
CA ASP A 69 -0.33 -30.95 8.60
C ASP A 69 0.53 -32.24 8.59
N ILE A 70 1.10 -32.57 9.75
CA ILE A 70 2.03 -33.68 9.93
C ILE A 70 1.45 -34.63 10.98
N ASP A 71 1.23 -35.89 10.61
CA ASP A 71 0.84 -36.95 11.53
C ASP A 71 2.09 -37.72 11.99
N LEU A 72 2.53 -37.49 13.22
CA LEU A 72 3.75 -38.11 13.75
C LEU A 72 3.65 -39.63 13.95
N LYS A 73 2.46 -40.24 13.80
CA LYS A 73 2.29 -41.71 13.84
C LYS A 73 3.07 -42.43 12.76
N TYR A 74 3.18 -41.79 11.60
CA TYR A 74 3.64 -42.44 10.37
C TYR A 74 5.01 -41.97 9.91
N THR A 75 5.66 -41.06 10.64
CA THR A 75 6.75 -40.28 10.06
C THR A 75 8.17 -40.80 10.36
N GLY A 76 8.39 -41.70 11.32
CA GLY A 76 9.72 -42.27 11.57
C GLY A 76 10.77 -41.25 12.07
N LEU A 77 12.06 -41.46 11.79
CA LEU A 77 13.20 -40.61 12.23
C LEU A 77 13.59 -39.53 11.19
N GLU A 78 12.70 -39.17 10.28
CA GLU A 78 13.03 -38.45 9.03
C GLU A 78 12.83 -36.92 9.07
N GLU A 79 12.94 -36.28 7.90
CA GLU A 79 12.48 -34.91 7.65
C GLU A 79 10.95 -34.90 7.57
N PHE A 80 10.29 -33.92 8.22
CA PHE A 80 8.83 -33.83 8.24
C PHE A 80 8.28 -32.60 7.54
N TYR A 81 9.13 -31.59 7.32
CA TYR A 81 8.75 -30.35 6.68
C TYR A 81 9.97 -29.66 6.08
N SER A 82 9.83 -29.24 4.83
CA SER A 82 10.78 -28.36 4.13
C SER A 82 10.07 -27.13 3.59
N PHE A 83 10.77 -26.01 3.64
CA PHE A 83 10.32 -24.76 3.04
C PHE A 83 11.46 -24.10 2.28
N GLU A 84 11.33 -24.02 0.96
CA GLU A 84 12.30 -23.37 0.09
C GLU A 84 12.18 -21.84 0.18
N ILE A 85 13.31 -21.19 0.45
CA ILE A 85 13.37 -19.73 0.50
C ILE A 85 13.45 -19.20 -0.93
N SER A 86 12.30 -18.80 -1.49
CA SER A 86 12.24 -18.21 -2.83
C SER A 86 12.60 -16.73 -2.85
N ASN A 87 13.04 -16.22 -4.01
CA ASN A 87 13.27 -14.78 -4.22
C ASN A 87 11.99 -13.93 -4.14
N ASN A 88 10.81 -14.55 -4.21
CA ASN A 88 9.52 -13.88 -4.15
C ASN A 88 9.09 -13.55 -2.72
N LEU A 89 9.75 -14.11 -1.71
CA LEU A 89 9.51 -13.78 -0.31
C LEU A 89 10.02 -12.37 0.00
N TYR A 90 9.36 -11.67 0.91
CA TYR A 90 9.85 -10.40 1.43
C TYR A 90 10.99 -10.63 2.42
N SER A 91 11.99 -9.76 2.38
CA SER A 91 13.05 -9.65 3.38
C SER A 91 12.44 -9.19 4.71
N GLY A 92 12.68 -9.92 5.78
CA GLY A 92 12.11 -9.63 7.09
C GLY A 92 12.13 -10.81 8.06
N VAL A 93 11.41 -10.65 9.18
CA VAL A 93 11.28 -11.67 10.22
C VAL A 93 10.00 -12.47 9.99
N TYR A 94 10.17 -13.77 9.78
CA TYR A 94 9.10 -14.77 9.68
C TYR A 94 8.93 -15.48 11.02
N ILE A 95 7.73 -16.03 11.24
CA ILE A 95 7.43 -16.86 12.39
C ILE A 95 7.13 -18.27 11.89
N LEU A 96 7.98 -19.23 12.27
CA LEU A 96 7.67 -20.65 12.20
C LEU A 96 6.86 -21.01 13.45
N SER A 97 5.60 -21.37 13.25
CA SER A 97 4.68 -21.80 14.30
C SER A 97 4.37 -23.28 14.13
N ILE A 98 4.66 -24.07 15.17
CA ILE A 98 4.37 -25.51 15.22
C ILE A 98 3.36 -25.70 16.34
N GLN A 99 2.17 -26.20 16.00
CA GLN A 99 1.07 -26.39 16.94
C GLN A 99 0.62 -27.84 16.93
N GLY A 100 0.50 -28.46 18.09
CA GLY A 100 -0.04 -29.79 18.30
C GLY A 100 -0.91 -29.81 19.55
N LYS A 101 -1.43 -31.00 19.90
CA LYS A 101 -2.35 -31.16 21.04
C LYS A 101 -1.76 -30.66 22.35
N ASN A 102 -0.48 -30.93 22.63
CA ASN A 102 0.22 -30.48 23.83
C ASN A 102 1.50 -29.68 23.52
N THR A 103 1.69 -29.29 22.25
CA THR A 103 2.92 -28.68 21.75
C THR A 103 2.61 -27.33 21.11
N GLU A 104 3.21 -26.24 21.61
CA GLU A 104 3.24 -24.96 20.90
C GLU A 104 4.67 -24.44 20.85
N ILE A 105 5.24 -24.35 19.65
CA ILE A 105 6.58 -23.82 19.41
C ILE A 105 6.47 -22.67 18.42
N LYS A 106 6.97 -21.50 18.81
CA LYS A 106 7.17 -20.36 17.91
C LYS A 106 8.64 -20.00 17.82
N ARG A 107 9.16 -19.91 16.60
CA ARG A 107 10.56 -19.58 16.31
C ARG A 107 10.63 -18.46 15.28
N LYS A 108 11.46 -17.47 15.57
CA LYS A 108 11.76 -16.38 14.63
C LYS A 108 12.80 -16.87 13.64
N ILE A 109 12.56 -16.55 12.38
CA ILE A 109 13.48 -16.83 11.29
C ILE A 109 13.66 -15.54 10.52
N THR A 110 14.90 -15.14 10.27
CA THR A 110 15.15 -13.95 9.46
C THR A 110 15.44 -14.41 8.03
N ILE A 111 14.65 -13.92 7.08
CA ILE A 111 14.86 -14.17 5.65
C ILE A 111 15.34 -12.86 5.03
N LYS A 112 16.39 -12.93 4.20
CA LYS A 112 16.90 -11.78 3.46
C LYS A 112 16.82 -12.05 1.96
N THR A 113 15.88 -11.38 1.29
CA THR A 113 15.71 -11.37 -0.16
C THR A 113 15.89 -9.95 -0.71
N ASN A 114 15.67 -9.80 -2.03
CA ASN A 114 15.67 -8.49 -2.68
C ASN A 114 14.37 -7.69 -2.46
N ARG A 115 13.22 -8.37 -2.22
CA ARG A 115 11.94 -7.70 -1.96
C ARG A 115 11.95 -7.10 -0.55
N LYS A 116 11.66 -5.81 -0.43
CA LYS A 116 11.63 -5.12 0.86
C LYS A 116 10.21 -4.76 1.26
N LEU A 117 9.98 -4.66 2.57
CA LEU A 117 8.71 -4.23 3.14
C LEU A 117 8.53 -2.70 3.08
N VAL A 118 9.64 -1.95 3.04
CA VAL A 118 9.65 -0.49 2.91
C VAL A 118 10.67 -0.13 1.84
N ASN A 119 10.24 0.65 0.85
CA ASN A 119 11.10 1.18 -0.21
C ASN A 119 11.13 2.71 -0.16
N HIS A 120 12.30 3.26 -0.46
CA HIS A 120 12.52 4.70 -0.58
C HIS A 120 13.00 5.02 -1.98
N TYR A 121 12.34 5.98 -2.62
CA TYR A 121 12.60 6.39 -3.99
C TYR A 121 12.82 7.89 -4.09
N ILE A 122 13.76 8.30 -4.94
CA ILE A 122 13.79 9.67 -5.47
C ILE A 122 13.04 9.64 -6.79
N LEU A 123 11.87 10.27 -6.83
CA LEU A 123 11.08 10.47 -8.03
C LEU A 123 11.45 11.82 -8.63
N THR A 124 12.00 11.81 -9.83
CA THR A 124 12.01 12.98 -10.72
C THR A 124 10.85 12.81 -11.69
N TYR A 125 9.94 13.78 -11.75
CA TYR A 125 8.79 13.72 -12.64
C TYR A 125 8.58 15.10 -13.26
N GLY A 126 8.34 15.12 -14.56
CA GLY A 126 8.26 16.37 -15.30
C GLY A 126 7.48 16.27 -16.59
N ALA A 127 7.22 17.43 -17.17
CA ALA A 127 6.65 17.56 -18.50
C ALA A 127 7.33 18.70 -19.26
N LYS A 128 7.66 18.41 -20.52
CA LYS A 128 8.02 19.40 -21.52
C LYS A 128 6.75 19.81 -22.28
N ILE A 129 6.40 21.08 -22.20
CA ILE A 129 5.21 21.66 -22.84
C ILE A 129 5.70 22.61 -23.93
N THR A 130 5.35 22.34 -25.18
CA THR A 130 5.76 23.16 -26.33
C THR A 130 4.54 23.84 -26.92
N ASN A 131 4.59 25.16 -27.10
CA ASN A 131 3.62 25.87 -27.93
C ASN A 131 3.90 25.54 -29.41
N THR A 132 3.10 24.65 -30.00
CA THR A 132 3.24 24.25 -31.41
C THR A 132 2.30 25.02 -32.33
N SER A 133 1.70 26.10 -31.83
CA SER A 133 0.92 27.03 -32.63
C SER A 133 1.80 28.16 -33.17
N GLU A 134 1.33 28.82 -34.23
CA GLU A 134 2.00 29.99 -34.83
C GLU A 134 1.77 31.28 -34.03
N GLU A 135 0.98 31.22 -32.95
CA GLU A 135 0.59 32.38 -32.14
C GLU A 135 1.06 32.24 -30.68
N ASN A 136 1.17 33.38 -29.99
CA ASN A 136 1.42 33.40 -28.55
C ASN A 136 0.25 32.76 -27.78
N LEU A 137 0.53 31.97 -26.75
CA LEU A 137 -0.47 31.58 -25.75
C LEU A 137 -0.51 32.65 -24.67
N THR A 138 -1.67 33.26 -24.43
CA THR A 138 -1.84 34.23 -23.35
C THR A 138 -2.47 33.58 -22.12
N GLY A 139 -2.08 34.05 -20.92
CA GLY A 139 -2.62 33.57 -19.65
C GLY A 139 -2.51 32.05 -19.49
N PHE A 140 -1.37 31.48 -19.92
CA PHE A 140 -1.17 30.05 -19.96
C PHE A 140 -0.98 29.50 -18.53
N ILE A 141 -1.85 28.58 -18.15
CA ILE A 141 -1.80 27.88 -16.87
C ILE A 141 -1.42 26.44 -17.15
N ALA A 142 -0.47 25.91 -16.39
CA ALA A 142 -0.10 24.50 -16.41
C ALA A 142 -0.11 23.93 -15.00
N ASP A 143 -0.68 22.73 -14.85
CA ASP A 143 -0.75 21.98 -13.61
C ASP A 143 0.03 20.67 -13.79
N ILE A 144 0.95 20.37 -12.87
CA ILE A 144 1.64 19.07 -12.79
C ILE A 144 1.19 18.32 -11.53
N VAL A 145 0.88 17.04 -11.67
CA VAL A 145 0.47 16.19 -10.54
C VAL A 145 1.60 16.06 -9.54
N ILE A 146 1.22 16.01 -8.26
CA ILE A 146 2.05 15.64 -7.14
C ILE A 146 1.50 14.32 -6.61
N PRO A 147 2.33 13.27 -6.47
CA PRO A 147 1.94 12.00 -5.91
C PRO A 147 1.28 12.22 -4.53
N PRO A 148 0.10 11.62 -4.28
CA PRO A 148 -0.60 11.81 -3.02
C PRO A 148 0.09 11.08 -1.87
N ASN A 149 -0.08 11.59 -0.65
CA ASN A 149 0.09 10.78 0.55
C ASN A 149 -1.13 9.85 0.65
N ILE A 150 -0.90 8.54 0.85
CA ILE A 150 -1.97 7.55 0.89
C ILE A 150 -1.86 6.75 2.18
N GLY A 151 -2.67 7.10 3.18
CA GLY A 151 -2.69 6.41 4.47
C GLY A 151 -1.27 6.14 4.97
N GLN A 152 -0.98 4.86 5.22
CA GLN A 152 0.34 4.39 5.64
C GLN A 152 1.17 3.80 4.48
N PHE A 153 0.58 3.72 3.29
CA PHE A 153 1.14 3.03 2.15
C PHE A 153 2.18 3.89 1.46
N GLN A 154 1.86 5.16 1.20
CA GLN A 154 2.73 6.07 0.48
C GLN A 154 2.87 7.39 1.23
N GLU A 155 4.11 7.80 1.46
CA GLU A 155 4.48 9.09 2.04
C GLU A 155 5.42 9.84 1.09
N VAL A 156 5.09 11.09 0.80
CA VAL A 156 5.79 11.97 -0.14
C VAL A 156 6.32 13.16 0.64
N GLN A 157 7.64 13.35 0.59
CA GLN A 157 8.35 14.38 1.34
C GLN A 157 9.38 15.09 0.45
N LYS A 158 9.87 16.24 0.92
CA LYS A 158 11.01 16.97 0.31
C LYS A 158 10.83 17.25 -1.18
N ILE A 159 9.65 17.69 -1.58
CA ILE A 159 9.37 18.06 -2.98
C ILE A 159 10.13 19.35 -3.31
N LYS A 160 10.97 19.32 -4.33
CA LYS A 160 11.68 20.49 -4.87
C LYS A 160 11.35 20.64 -6.35
N PHE A 161 10.76 21.76 -6.72
CA PHE A 161 10.45 22.08 -8.10
C PHE A 161 11.60 22.84 -8.78
N ASN A 162 11.73 22.71 -10.10
CA ASN A 162 12.66 23.52 -10.89
C ASN A 162 12.17 24.97 -11.03
N ILE A 163 10.85 25.17 -11.10
CA ILE A 163 10.14 26.45 -11.06
C ILE A 163 9.21 26.38 -9.85
N ASN A 164 9.09 27.44 -9.05
CA ASN A 164 8.18 27.40 -7.90
C ASN A 164 6.71 27.53 -8.37
N PRO A 165 5.80 26.65 -7.92
CA PRO A 165 4.37 26.77 -8.24
C PRO A 165 3.74 27.97 -7.51
N VAL A 166 2.75 28.56 -8.15
CA VAL A 166 1.96 29.68 -7.61
C VAL A 166 0.98 29.20 -6.54
N GLU A 167 0.39 28.01 -6.75
CA GLU A 167 -0.52 27.39 -5.81
C GLU A 167 -0.51 25.86 -5.93
N LYS A 168 -1.07 25.18 -4.92
CA LYS A 168 -1.34 23.75 -4.95
C LYS A 168 -2.85 23.53 -4.87
N LYS A 169 -3.41 22.80 -5.83
CA LYS A 169 -4.84 22.41 -5.82
C LYS A 169 -4.99 20.94 -5.59
N CYS A 170 -5.88 20.54 -4.69
CA CYS A 170 -6.18 19.13 -4.48
C CYS A 170 -7.66 18.83 -4.72
N ASP A 171 -7.95 17.59 -5.11
CA ASP A 171 -9.32 17.08 -5.19
C ASP A 171 -9.65 16.20 -3.98
N ILE A 172 -10.89 15.71 -3.94
CA ILE A 172 -11.40 14.84 -2.88
C ILE A 172 -10.84 13.42 -2.95
N ASP A 173 -10.24 13.01 -4.06
CA ASP A 173 -9.51 11.75 -4.16
C ASP A 173 -8.08 11.89 -3.59
N GLY A 174 -7.74 13.06 -3.05
CA GLY A 174 -6.45 13.40 -2.46
C GLY A 174 -5.36 13.67 -3.50
N ASN A 175 -5.70 13.70 -4.79
CA ASN A 175 -4.76 14.10 -5.83
C ASN A 175 -4.46 15.57 -5.67
N CYS A 176 -3.22 15.95 -5.88
CA CYS A 176 -2.83 17.35 -5.86
C CYS A 176 -2.05 17.72 -7.10
N TRP A 177 -2.17 18.97 -7.51
CA TRP A 177 -1.44 19.56 -8.62
C TRP A 177 -0.72 20.82 -8.17
N ALA A 178 0.54 20.95 -8.56
CA ALA A 178 1.28 22.19 -8.51
C ALA A 178 0.93 23.02 -9.76
N ARG A 179 0.46 24.25 -9.54
CA ARG A 179 0.03 25.16 -10.60
C ARG A 179 1.09 26.20 -10.94
N PHE A 180 1.27 26.43 -12.22
CA PHE A 180 2.17 27.42 -12.81
C PHE A 180 1.38 28.38 -13.68
N HIS A 181 1.79 29.65 -13.69
CA HIS A 181 1.17 30.67 -14.52
C HIS A 181 2.24 31.34 -15.37
N PHE A 182 2.01 31.37 -16.67
CA PHE A 182 2.86 31.98 -17.68
C PHE A 182 2.02 33.03 -18.41
N PRO A 183 2.33 34.33 -18.23
CA PRO A 183 1.54 35.39 -18.86
C PRO A 183 1.49 35.25 -20.39
N ILE A 184 2.62 34.87 -21.00
CA ILE A 184 2.78 34.67 -22.44
C ILE A 184 3.69 33.45 -22.65
N VAL A 185 3.37 32.62 -23.64
CA VAL A 185 4.24 31.55 -24.18
C VAL A 185 4.36 31.74 -25.69
N TYR A 186 5.56 31.97 -26.20
CA TYR A 186 5.81 32.27 -27.61
C TYR A 186 5.73 31.01 -28.49
N PRO A 187 5.49 31.15 -29.81
CA PRO A 187 5.57 30.04 -30.76
C PRO A 187 6.89 29.28 -30.65
N ASN A 188 6.81 27.96 -30.60
CA ASN A 188 7.93 27.02 -30.43
C ASN A 188 8.70 27.14 -29.11
N GLU A 189 8.20 27.92 -28.15
CA GLU A 189 8.78 27.98 -26.80
C GLU A 189 8.50 26.68 -26.04
N ASP A 190 9.53 26.20 -25.33
CA ASP A 190 9.47 25.03 -24.47
C ASP A 190 9.42 25.45 -23.00
N ILE A 191 8.37 25.02 -22.30
CA ILE A 191 8.26 25.11 -20.84
C ILE A 191 8.61 23.75 -20.26
N ILE A 192 9.57 23.72 -19.34
CA ILE A 192 9.94 22.51 -18.61
C ILE A 192 9.44 22.65 -17.17
N LEU A 193 8.46 21.84 -16.80
CA LEU A 193 7.97 21.73 -15.43
C LEU A 193 8.49 20.42 -14.84
N GLU A 194 9.24 20.49 -13.74
CA GLU A 194 9.82 19.31 -13.10
C GLU A 194 9.83 19.45 -11.59
N TYR A 195 9.64 18.33 -10.90
CA TYR A 195 9.98 18.23 -9.49
C TYR A 195 10.77 16.96 -9.17
N LYS A 196 11.51 17.04 -8.06
CA LYS A 196 12.11 15.89 -7.37
C LYS A 196 11.44 15.70 -6.02
N ALA A 197 11.08 14.47 -5.68
CA ALA A 197 10.43 14.14 -4.41
C ALA A 197 11.02 12.86 -3.80
N LEU A 198 11.12 12.81 -2.47
CA LEU A 198 11.37 11.58 -1.73
C LEU A 198 10.03 10.86 -1.51
N VAL A 199 9.87 9.70 -2.12
CA VAL A 199 8.67 8.86 -1.98
C VAL A 199 9.04 7.62 -1.18
N THR A 200 8.33 7.39 -0.08
CA THR A 200 8.43 6.17 0.71
C THR A 200 7.17 5.35 0.48
N THR A 201 7.34 4.07 0.14
CA THR A 201 6.25 3.12 -0.04
C THR A 201 6.41 1.99 0.97
N LYS A 202 5.30 1.50 1.52
CA LYS A 202 5.28 0.45 2.55
C LYS A 202 4.28 -0.61 2.14
N ILE A 203 4.63 -1.88 2.33
CA ILE A 203 3.64 -2.95 2.23
C ILE A 203 2.68 -2.87 3.42
N ILE A 204 1.39 -3.03 3.14
CA ILE A 204 0.36 -3.11 4.19
C ILE A 204 -0.39 -4.42 4.01
N GLY A 205 -0.47 -5.19 5.09
CA GLY A 205 -1.38 -6.32 5.25
C GLY A 205 -2.55 -5.91 6.14
N TYR A 206 -3.75 -6.39 5.81
CA TYR A 206 -4.95 -6.17 6.61
C TYR A 206 -5.42 -7.50 7.22
N ASP A 207 -5.64 -7.53 8.53
CA ASP A 207 -6.28 -8.67 9.19
C ASP A 207 -7.80 -8.58 9.01
N VAL A 208 -8.31 -9.20 7.93
CA VAL A 208 -9.73 -9.17 7.57
C VAL A 208 -10.64 -9.88 8.57
N THR A 209 -10.11 -10.77 9.42
CA THR A 209 -10.88 -11.52 10.43
C THR A 209 -11.32 -10.61 11.58
N ARG A 210 -10.53 -9.58 11.86
CA ARG A 210 -10.82 -8.56 12.88
C ARG A 210 -11.65 -7.41 12.37
N ILE A 211 -11.84 -7.34 11.05
CA ILE A 211 -12.79 -6.39 10.50
C ILE A 211 -14.19 -6.97 10.70
N LYS A 212 -14.79 -6.60 11.84
CA LYS A 212 -16.12 -7.03 12.26
C LYS A 212 -17.08 -6.92 11.08
N THR A 213 -17.77 -8.03 10.81
CA THR A 213 -18.74 -8.17 9.74
C THR A 213 -19.82 -7.11 9.90
N ILE A 214 -19.81 -6.19 8.94
CA ILE A 214 -20.90 -5.36 8.43
C ILE A 214 -22.26 -5.70 9.07
N ARG A 215 -22.57 -5.02 10.16
CA ARG A 215 -23.94 -4.59 10.46
C ARG A 215 -24.06 -3.09 10.67
N GLU A 216 -22.98 -2.33 10.46
CA GLU A 216 -22.97 -0.87 10.62
C GLU A 216 -22.20 -0.24 9.45
N LEU A 217 -22.73 -0.39 8.23
CA LEU A 217 -22.48 0.57 7.15
C LEU A 217 -23.64 1.58 7.09
N GLU A 218 -24.32 1.84 8.21
CA GLU A 218 -25.49 2.73 8.21
C GLU A 218 -25.17 4.16 7.77
N GLU A 219 -23.90 4.59 7.69
CA GLU A 219 -23.59 5.93 7.17
C GLU A 219 -22.27 6.00 6.37
N VAL A 220 -22.10 5.15 5.35
CA VAL A 220 -21.29 5.64 4.21
C VAL A 220 -22.11 6.75 3.59
N ASN A 221 -21.64 8.00 3.70
CA ASN A 221 -22.31 9.18 3.14
C ASN A 221 -22.82 8.86 1.72
N TYR A 222 -24.10 9.10 1.48
CA TYR A 222 -24.76 8.87 0.20
C TYR A 222 -23.97 9.46 -0.97
N GLU A 223 -23.41 10.66 -0.81
CA GLU A 223 -22.60 11.32 -1.84
C GLU A 223 -21.33 10.52 -2.17
N PHE A 224 -20.65 9.96 -1.15
CA PHE A 224 -19.51 9.07 -1.36
C PHE A 224 -19.94 7.82 -2.13
N PHE A 225 -21.01 7.17 -1.66
CA PHE A 225 -21.47 5.92 -2.27
C PHE A 225 -21.91 6.14 -3.71
N GLU A 226 -22.68 7.19 -3.99
CA GLU A 226 -23.11 7.57 -5.32
C GLU A 226 -21.91 7.86 -6.23
N ARG A 227 -20.98 8.72 -5.79
CA ARG A 227 -19.78 9.08 -6.55
C ARG A 227 -18.99 7.87 -7.02
N TYR A 228 -18.79 6.89 -6.14
CA TYR A 228 -17.93 5.73 -6.42
C TYR A 228 -18.70 4.50 -6.91
N THR A 229 -20.02 4.58 -7.10
CA THR A 229 -20.84 3.52 -7.73
C THR A 229 -21.54 3.96 -9.01
N ARG A 230 -21.54 5.26 -9.33
CA ARG A 230 -22.15 5.78 -10.56
C ARG A 230 -21.42 5.33 -11.84
N ASN A 231 -22.18 5.29 -12.91
CA ASN A 231 -21.69 5.14 -14.27
C ASN A 231 -21.02 6.44 -14.74
N GLU A 232 -19.90 6.34 -15.46
CA GLU A 232 -19.20 7.48 -16.05
C GLU A 232 -18.36 7.03 -17.26
N PRO A 233 -17.84 7.94 -18.11
CA PRO A 233 -17.05 7.56 -19.27
C PRO A 233 -15.89 6.61 -18.92
N PHE A 234 -15.68 5.59 -19.75
CA PHE A 234 -14.72 4.50 -19.56
C PHE A 234 -15.06 3.52 -18.42
N ILE A 235 -16.06 3.83 -17.59
CA ILE A 235 -16.55 2.99 -16.50
C ILE A 235 -18.05 2.79 -16.70
N GLU A 236 -18.41 2.08 -17.78
CA GLU A 236 -19.80 1.88 -18.19
C GLU A 236 -20.53 0.84 -17.31
N SER A 237 -20.56 1.07 -15.98
CA SER A 237 -21.17 0.16 -15.00
C SER A 237 -22.66 -0.10 -15.23
N ASP A 238 -23.33 0.77 -15.98
CA ASP A 238 -24.74 0.58 -16.36
C ASP A 238 -24.97 -0.34 -17.56
N ASP A 239 -23.90 -0.75 -18.26
CA ASP A 239 -23.97 -1.61 -19.43
C ASP A 239 -24.62 -2.97 -19.13
N ILE A 240 -25.49 -3.40 -20.05
CA ILE A 240 -26.31 -4.62 -19.89
C ILE A 240 -25.42 -5.86 -19.75
N LEU A 241 -24.33 -5.96 -20.52
CA LEU A 241 -23.45 -7.12 -20.48
C LEU A 241 -22.64 -7.14 -19.18
N ILE A 242 -22.10 -5.99 -18.76
CA ILE A 242 -21.40 -5.85 -17.48
C ILE A 242 -22.31 -6.25 -16.32
N LYS A 243 -23.53 -5.71 -16.25
CA LYS A 243 -24.52 -6.09 -15.23
C LYS A 243 -24.84 -7.58 -15.25
N LYS A 244 -25.05 -8.17 -16.42
CA LYS A 244 -25.38 -9.59 -16.57
C LYS A 244 -24.25 -10.48 -16.04
N VAL A 245 -23.02 -10.23 -16.47
CA VAL A 245 -21.85 -11.02 -16.04
C VAL A 245 -21.61 -10.81 -14.54
N THR A 246 -21.59 -9.58 -14.05
CA THR A 246 -21.39 -9.28 -12.62
C THR A 246 -22.44 -9.98 -11.74
N ARG A 247 -23.70 -10.06 -12.17
CA ARG A 247 -24.75 -10.79 -11.43
C ARG A 247 -24.50 -12.29 -11.33
N SER A 248 -23.88 -12.92 -12.34
CA SER A 248 -23.54 -14.36 -12.30
C SER A 248 -22.42 -14.71 -11.30
N LEU A 249 -21.57 -13.74 -10.94
CA LEU A 249 -20.45 -13.95 -10.01
C LEU A 249 -20.93 -13.86 -8.55
N LYS A 250 -21.48 -14.93 -7.97
CA LYS A 250 -22.15 -14.88 -6.66
C LYS A 250 -21.20 -14.59 -5.49
N SER A 251 -21.57 -13.65 -4.61
CA SER A 251 -21.09 -13.49 -3.22
C SER A 251 -21.82 -12.32 -2.57
N GLU A 252 -22.14 -12.42 -1.28
CA GLU A 252 -22.66 -11.31 -0.46
C GLU A 252 -21.54 -10.47 0.17
N ASN A 253 -20.35 -11.07 0.35
CA ASN A 253 -19.19 -10.37 0.86
C ASN A 253 -18.53 -9.55 -0.26
N PRO A 254 -18.41 -8.21 -0.12
CA PRO A 254 -17.85 -7.37 -1.17
C PRO A 254 -16.40 -7.71 -1.53
N ILE A 255 -15.60 -8.23 -0.58
CA ILE A 255 -14.22 -8.65 -0.86
C ILE A 255 -14.24 -9.91 -1.73
N ASP A 256 -14.99 -10.94 -1.36
CA ASP A 256 -15.09 -12.17 -2.14
C ASP A 256 -15.73 -11.91 -3.52
N LYS A 257 -16.67 -10.98 -3.60
CA LYS A 257 -17.25 -10.51 -4.85
C LYS A 257 -16.19 -9.87 -5.76
N ALA A 258 -15.36 -8.98 -5.22
CA ALA A 258 -14.25 -8.37 -5.94
C ALA A 258 -13.24 -9.41 -6.44
N ILE A 259 -12.92 -10.42 -5.62
CA ILE A 259 -12.06 -11.55 -6.00
C ILE A 259 -12.66 -12.34 -7.18
N ASN A 260 -13.96 -12.64 -7.13
CA ASN A 260 -14.64 -13.33 -8.23
C ASN A 260 -14.64 -12.50 -9.53
N ILE A 261 -14.77 -11.18 -9.43
CA ILE A 261 -14.66 -10.25 -10.57
C ILE A 261 -13.25 -10.29 -11.16
N LEU A 262 -12.22 -10.20 -10.33
CA LEU A 262 -10.83 -10.29 -10.77
C LEU A 262 -10.56 -11.61 -11.51
N ASN A 263 -10.93 -12.74 -10.91
CA ASN A 263 -10.74 -14.06 -11.50
C ASN A 263 -11.46 -14.19 -12.85
N TYR A 264 -12.65 -13.60 -12.98
CA TYR A 264 -13.36 -13.56 -14.26
C TYR A 264 -12.56 -12.78 -15.31
N ILE A 265 -12.06 -11.59 -14.97
CA ILE A 265 -11.32 -10.74 -15.91
C ILE A 265 -10.05 -11.44 -16.38
N GLN A 266 -9.21 -11.91 -15.47
CA GLN A 266 -7.95 -12.59 -15.79
C GLN A 266 -8.16 -13.86 -16.65
N LYS A 267 -9.30 -14.53 -16.50
CA LYS A 267 -9.63 -15.74 -17.26
C LYS A 267 -10.21 -15.44 -18.65
N ASN A 268 -10.93 -14.31 -18.82
CA ASN A 268 -11.79 -14.10 -19.99
C ASN A 268 -11.37 -12.91 -20.88
N ILE A 269 -10.46 -12.07 -20.41
CA ILE A 269 -9.97 -10.90 -21.14
C ILE A 269 -8.49 -11.13 -21.46
N ASN A 270 -8.14 -11.00 -22.73
CA ASN A 270 -6.77 -11.18 -23.19
C ASN A 270 -5.99 -9.86 -23.15
N TYR A 271 -4.77 -9.89 -22.62
CA TYR A 271 -3.92 -8.70 -22.65
C TYR A 271 -3.49 -8.40 -24.08
N GLN A 272 -3.74 -7.18 -24.54
CA GLN A 272 -3.30 -6.67 -25.84
C GLN A 272 -3.07 -5.17 -25.71
N HIS A 273 -1.89 -4.69 -26.13
CA HIS A 273 -1.61 -3.25 -26.14
C HIS A 273 -2.57 -2.53 -27.11
N GLU A 274 -3.31 -1.55 -26.60
CA GLU A 274 -4.30 -0.79 -27.36
C GLU A 274 -3.74 0.58 -27.75
N LEU A 275 -4.17 1.11 -28.91
CA LEU A 275 -3.71 2.42 -29.42
C LEU A 275 -4.42 3.61 -28.74
N GLY A 276 -5.28 3.35 -27.77
CA GLY A 276 -5.99 4.35 -26.99
C GLY A 276 -6.85 3.71 -25.92
N ASP A 277 -7.42 4.55 -25.06
CA ASP A 277 -8.30 4.11 -23.98
C ASP A 277 -9.72 3.87 -24.54
N PHE A 278 -10.28 2.69 -24.30
CA PHE A 278 -11.59 2.26 -24.79
C PHE A 278 -12.58 1.89 -23.67
N GLY A 279 -12.08 1.63 -22.46
CA GLY A 279 -12.88 1.50 -21.25
C GLY A 279 -13.60 0.16 -21.06
N ALA A 280 -14.39 0.09 -19.99
CA ALA A 280 -15.01 -1.15 -19.50
C ALA A 280 -15.93 -1.81 -20.55
N LYS A 281 -16.73 -1.01 -21.26
CA LYS A 281 -17.67 -1.49 -22.27
C LYS A 281 -16.99 -2.21 -23.43
N TYR A 282 -15.84 -1.69 -23.86
CA TYR A 282 -15.03 -2.28 -24.91
C TYR A 282 -14.41 -3.58 -24.41
N ALA A 283 -13.73 -3.52 -23.26
CA ALA A 283 -13.02 -4.65 -22.67
C ALA A 283 -13.88 -5.92 -22.60
N ILE A 284 -15.12 -5.80 -22.10
CA ILE A 284 -16.02 -6.95 -21.94
C ILE A 284 -16.56 -7.52 -23.26
N ARG A 285 -16.71 -6.69 -24.31
CA ARG A 285 -17.24 -7.11 -25.62
C ARG A 285 -16.13 -7.65 -26.52
N ALA A 286 -15.02 -6.93 -26.59
CA ALA A 286 -13.85 -7.29 -27.39
C ALA A 286 -13.05 -8.43 -26.76
N LYS A 287 -13.22 -8.66 -25.45
CA LYS A 287 -12.46 -9.63 -24.63
C LYS A 287 -10.95 -9.41 -24.72
N ARG A 288 -10.55 -8.16 -24.85
CA ARG A 288 -9.15 -7.73 -24.88
C ARG A 288 -8.99 -6.29 -24.39
N GLY A 289 -7.76 -5.93 -24.08
CA GLY A 289 -7.33 -4.56 -23.76
C GLY A 289 -6.02 -4.57 -23.00
N ASP A 290 -5.53 -3.40 -22.59
CA ASP A 290 -4.33 -3.30 -21.77
C ASP A 290 -4.67 -3.00 -20.30
N CYS A 291 -3.67 -2.58 -19.51
CA CYS A 291 -3.86 -2.28 -18.09
C CYS A 291 -5.05 -1.34 -17.81
N THR A 292 -5.34 -0.43 -18.74
CA THR A 292 -6.40 0.56 -18.64
C THR A 292 -7.77 -0.06 -18.79
N GLU A 293 -7.99 -0.90 -19.80
CA GLU A 293 -9.25 -1.64 -20.01
C GLU A 293 -9.52 -2.64 -18.89
N PHE A 294 -8.48 -3.34 -18.42
CA PHE A 294 -8.58 -4.29 -17.32
C PHE A 294 -9.02 -3.60 -16.03
N ALA A 295 -8.36 -2.48 -15.67
CA ALA A 295 -8.73 -1.67 -14.51
C ALA A 295 -10.14 -1.10 -14.65
N SER A 296 -10.47 -0.58 -15.83
CA SER A 296 -11.78 0.01 -16.14
C SER A 296 -12.90 -1.01 -16.01
N LEU A 297 -12.72 -2.21 -16.57
CA LEU A 297 -13.69 -3.29 -16.48
C LEU A 297 -13.88 -3.75 -15.03
N PHE A 298 -12.78 -3.91 -14.28
CA PHE A 298 -12.85 -4.28 -12.88
C PHE A 298 -13.69 -3.26 -12.07
N VAL A 299 -13.40 -1.97 -12.22
CA VAL A 299 -14.17 -0.90 -11.55
C VAL A 299 -15.63 -0.92 -12.02
N GLY A 300 -15.88 -1.03 -13.32
CA GLY A 300 -17.23 -1.10 -13.88
C GLY A 300 -18.05 -2.27 -13.31
N MET A 301 -17.44 -3.45 -13.18
CA MET A 301 -18.07 -4.63 -12.60
C MET A 301 -18.32 -4.48 -11.09
N CYS A 302 -17.37 -3.90 -10.34
CA CYS A 302 -17.55 -3.59 -8.91
C CYS A 302 -18.70 -2.61 -8.70
N ARG A 303 -18.75 -1.52 -9.48
CA ARG A 303 -19.83 -0.53 -9.42
C ARG A 303 -21.19 -1.11 -9.80
N ALA A 304 -21.24 -2.00 -10.79
CA ALA A 304 -22.45 -2.76 -11.15
C ALA A 304 -22.92 -3.69 -10.01
N ALA A 305 -22.00 -4.13 -9.15
CA ALA A 305 -22.28 -4.88 -7.92
C ALA A 305 -22.55 -3.99 -6.70
N LYS A 306 -22.64 -2.66 -6.86
CA LYS A 306 -22.80 -1.68 -5.78
C LYS A 306 -21.65 -1.68 -4.76
N ILE A 307 -20.45 -2.05 -5.22
CA ILE A 307 -19.20 -1.92 -4.46
C ILE A 307 -18.53 -0.62 -4.93
N PRO A 308 -18.30 0.36 -4.03
CA PRO A 308 -17.63 1.59 -4.41
C PRO A 308 -16.22 1.29 -4.93
N ALA A 309 -15.88 1.80 -6.12
CA ALA A 309 -14.62 1.52 -6.78
C ALA A 309 -14.12 2.72 -7.59
N ARG A 310 -12.80 2.83 -7.76
CA ARG A 310 -12.15 3.86 -8.57
C ARG A 310 -10.91 3.32 -9.29
N LEU A 311 -10.54 3.99 -10.37
CA LEU A 311 -9.25 3.76 -11.02
C LEU A 311 -8.12 4.38 -10.18
N ALA A 312 -6.91 3.92 -10.43
CA ALA A 312 -5.69 4.56 -9.96
C ALA A 312 -4.57 4.33 -10.97
N THR A 313 -3.64 5.27 -11.04
CA THR A 313 -2.47 5.21 -11.92
C THR A 313 -1.21 5.32 -11.09
N SER A 314 -0.22 4.52 -11.44
CA SER A 314 1.07 4.45 -10.76
C SER A 314 2.23 4.34 -11.72
N LEU A 315 3.43 4.60 -11.20
CA LEU A 315 4.65 4.03 -11.76
C LEU A 315 4.90 2.69 -11.06
N ILE A 316 5.05 1.62 -11.82
CA ILE A 316 5.45 0.30 -11.30
C ILE A 316 6.79 -0.11 -11.89
N LYS A 317 7.52 -0.97 -11.19
CA LYS A 317 8.78 -1.53 -11.68
C LYS A 317 8.52 -2.88 -12.35
N GLU A 318 8.43 -2.89 -13.68
CA GLU A 318 8.29 -4.14 -14.46
C GLU A 318 9.69 -4.71 -14.78
N ASP A 319 9.85 -6.02 -14.61
CA ASP A 319 11.07 -6.80 -14.89
C ASP A 319 12.39 -6.28 -14.26
N GLY A 320 12.29 -5.43 -13.25
CA GLY A 320 13.44 -4.85 -12.54
C GLY A 320 14.23 -3.79 -13.32
N LEU A 321 13.83 -3.46 -14.56
CA LEU A 321 14.61 -2.63 -15.48
C LEU A 321 14.07 -1.22 -15.66
N ARG A 322 12.74 -1.05 -15.76
CA ARG A 322 12.11 0.25 -16.05
C ARG A 322 10.88 0.48 -15.20
N TRP A 323 10.67 1.75 -14.84
CA TRP A 323 9.45 2.20 -14.21
C TRP A 323 8.48 2.61 -15.31
N GLU A 324 7.34 1.94 -15.38
CA GLU A 324 6.33 2.20 -16.41
C GLU A 324 5.02 2.64 -15.78
N LYS A 325 4.25 3.41 -16.55
CA LYS A 325 2.90 3.80 -16.13
C LYS A 325 2.01 2.58 -16.16
N HIS A 326 1.21 2.44 -15.12
CA HIS A 326 0.28 1.33 -14.99
C HIS A 326 -1.02 1.77 -14.37
N SER A 327 -2.11 1.29 -14.95
CA SER A 327 -3.47 1.50 -14.45
C SER A 327 -3.92 0.28 -13.65
N TYR A 328 -4.47 0.53 -12.47
CA TYR A 328 -5.04 -0.50 -11.60
C TYR A 328 -6.33 0.02 -10.94
N ALA A 329 -6.93 -0.78 -10.07
CA ALA A 329 -8.18 -0.41 -9.42
C ALA A 329 -8.05 -0.35 -7.89
N GLU A 330 -8.86 0.51 -7.27
CA GLU A 330 -9.15 0.46 -5.85
C GLU A 330 -10.64 0.20 -5.63
N PHE A 331 -10.99 -0.67 -4.68
CA PHE A 331 -12.38 -0.85 -4.23
C PHE A 331 -12.50 -0.63 -2.73
N PHE A 332 -13.62 -0.03 -2.31
CA PHE A 332 -13.89 0.27 -0.92
C PHE A 332 -14.74 -0.85 -0.33
N ALA A 333 -14.18 -1.54 0.66
CA ALA A 333 -14.91 -2.51 1.45
C ALA A 333 -14.41 -2.45 2.88
N LYS A 334 -15.34 -2.56 3.84
CA LYS A 334 -15.01 -2.64 5.26
C LYS A 334 -14.15 -1.45 5.77
N GLY A 335 -14.42 -0.24 5.24
CA GLY A 335 -13.80 1.01 5.72
C GLY A 335 -12.44 1.36 5.10
N ILE A 336 -11.98 0.61 4.10
CA ILE A 336 -10.68 0.82 3.46
C ILE A 336 -10.73 0.65 1.94
N TRP A 337 -9.82 1.35 1.26
CA TRP A 337 -9.53 1.19 -0.16
C TRP A 337 -8.51 0.08 -0.39
N TRP A 338 -9.00 -1.07 -0.84
CA TRP A 338 -8.21 -2.20 -1.28
C TRP A 338 -7.65 -1.93 -2.66
N GLN A 339 -6.33 -2.07 -2.85
CA GLN A 339 -5.73 -2.05 -4.18
C GLN A 339 -5.84 -3.42 -4.81
N ILE A 340 -6.12 -3.45 -6.11
CA ILE A 340 -6.18 -4.67 -6.88
C ILE A 340 -5.75 -4.40 -8.31
N ASP A 341 -4.91 -5.28 -8.82
CA ASP A 341 -4.37 -5.17 -10.17
C ASP A 341 -4.99 -6.25 -11.06
N PRO A 342 -5.97 -5.91 -11.89
CA PRO A 342 -6.59 -6.90 -12.77
C PRO A 342 -5.67 -7.46 -13.84
N THR A 343 -4.55 -6.80 -14.10
CA THR A 343 -3.60 -7.13 -15.17
C THR A 343 -2.49 -8.03 -14.68
N LEU A 344 -1.78 -7.62 -13.61
CA LEU A 344 -0.52 -8.24 -13.18
C LEU A 344 -0.64 -9.12 -11.94
N ASN A 345 -1.80 -9.18 -11.27
CA ASN A 345 -1.90 -9.85 -9.98
C ASN A 345 -1.80 -11.38 -10.11
N THR A 346 -0.56 -11.90 -10.05
CA THR A 346 -0.22 -13.32 -10.00
C THR A 346 -0.31 -13.89 -8.59
N ASP A 347 -0.11 -13.05 -7.57
CA ASP A 347 -0.25 -13.39 -6.17
C ASP A 347 -1.71 -13.23 -5.73
N LYS A 348 -2.44 -14.34 -5.59
CA LYS A 348 -3.84 -14.38 -5.10
C LYS A 348 -4.01 -13.87 -3.64
N GLN A 349 -3.02 -13.20 -3.07
CA GLN A 349 -3.07 -12.55 -1.77
C GLN A 349 -3.59 -11.12 -1.93
N TYR A 350 -4.90 -11.00 -2.21
CA TYR A 350 -5.67 -9.76 -2.42
C TYR A 350 -5.66 -8.76 -1.24
N LEU A 351 -4.92 -9.08 -0.17
CA LEU A 351 -4.89 -8.33 1.08
C LEU A 351 -3.58 -7.55 1.27
N THR A 352 -2.73 -7.50 0.23
CA THR A 352 -1.42 -6.86 0.27
C THR A 352 -1.29 -5.83 -0.84
N ARG A 353 -0.80 -4.63 -0.50
CA ARG A 353 -0.47 -3.60 -1.50
C ARG A 353 0.92 -3.86 -2.08
N ASN A 354 1.10 -3.78 -3.41
CA ASN A 354 2.41 -3.95 -4.05
C ASN A 354 3.36 -2.82 -3.61
N PRO A 355 4.50 -3.10 -2.96
CA PRO A 355 5.41 -2.06 -2.48
C PRO A 355 6.32 -1.49 -3.57
N GLU A 356 6.32 -2.03 -4.79
CA GLU A 356 7.06 -1.49 -5.95
C GLU A 356 6.14 -0.65 -6.85
N ASN A 357 5.30 0.16 -6.21
CA ASN A 357 4.27 0.97 -6.83
C ASN A 357 4.28 2.39 -6.24
N ILE A 358 4.56 3.39 -7.07
CA ILE A 358 4.41 4.82 -6.73
C ILE A 358 3.10 5.31 -7.35
N VAL A 359 2.09 5.55 -6.51
CA VAL A 359 0.79 6.04 -6.96
C VAL A 359 0.91 7.51 -7.33
N LEU A 360 0.48 7.85 -8.54
CA LEU A 360 0.47 9.21 -9.06
C LEU A 360 -0.91 9.85 -8.92
N LEU A 361 -1.96 9.11 -9.29
CA LEU A 361 -3.35 9.59 -9.31
C LEU A 361 -4.32 8.49 -8.86
N ARG A 362 -5.44 8.92 -8.28
CA ARG A 362 -6.58 8.07 -7.90
C ARG A 362 -7.88 8.71 -8.41
N GLY A 363 -8.88 7.90 -8.73
CA GLY A 363 -10.07 8.38 -9.43
C GLY A 363 -9.99 8.13 -10.93
N ASN A 364 -11.09 8.37 -11.64
CA ASN A 364 -11.18 8.08 -13.07
C ASN A 364 -10.41 9.11 -13.90
N SER A 365 -9.11 8.87 -14.10
CA SER A 365 -8.21 9.69 -14.92
C SER A 365 -8.50 9.65 -16.42
N LEU A 366 -9.29 8.67 -16.87
CA LEU A 366 -9.67 8.49 -18.26
C LEU A 366 -10.85 9.37 -18.65
N ALA A 367 -11.72 9.70 -17.69
CA ALA A 367 -12.87 10.55 -17.93
C ALA A 367 -12.44 11.90 -18.54
N LYS A 368 -13.28 12.43 -19.44
CA LYS A 368 -13.07 13.75 -20.08
C LYS A 368 -12.99 14.93 -19.09
N THR A 369 -13.20 14.67 -17.80
CA THR A 369 -13.26 15.64 -16.71
C THR A 369 -12.08 15.49 -15.75
N HIS A 370 -11.10 16.40 -15.90
CA HIS A 370 -10.25 16.99 -14.85
C HIS A 370 -9.16 16.17 -14.13
N ILE A 371 -9.11 14.84 -14.19
CA ILE A 371 -8.05 14.06 -13.53
C ILE A 371 -7.01 13.64 -14.57
N LYS A 372 -5.95 14.43 -14.73
CA LYS A 372 -4.79 14.11 -15.59
C LYS A 372 -3.51 14.50 -14.90
N GLU A 373 -2.42 13.82 -15.24
CA GLU A 373 -1.11 14.12 -14.64
C GLU A 373 -0.63 15.52 -15.01
N ILE A 374 -0.91 15.95 -16.25
CA ILE A 374 -0.69 17.31 -16.72
C ILE A 374 -2.03 17.90 -17.17
N ARG A 375 -2.33 19.12 -16.72
CA ARG A 375 -3.45 19.92 -17.24
C ARG A 375 -2.93 21.26 -17.70
N TYR A 376 -3.54 21.83 -18.73
CA TYR A 376 -3.21 23.18 -19.16
C TYR A 376 -4.44 23.91 -19.67
N PHE A 377 -4.39 25.24 -19.57
CA PHE A 377 -5.43 26.16 -19.98
C PHE A 377 -4.78 27.43 -20.56
N HIS A 378 -5.44 28.08 -21.51
CA HIS A 378 -5.02 29.39 -22.03
C HIS A 378 -6.26 30.28 -22.21
N SER A 379 -6.11 31.59 -22.13
CA SER A 379 -7.24 32.54 -22.24
C SER A 379 -7.80 32.67 -23.66
N ASP A 380 -7.08 32.18 -24.67
CA ASP A 380 -7.52 32.30 -26.06
C ASP A 380 -8.78 31.46 -26.33
N LEU A 381 -9.78 32.08 -26.97
CA LEU A 381 -11.08 31.46 -27.29
C LEU A 381 -10.97 30.32 -28.31
N LYS A 382 -9.95 30.35 -29.16
CA LYS A 382 -9.66 29.28 -30.13
C LYS A 382 -8.68 28.30 -29.50
N ARG A 383 -8.97 27.00 -29.59
CA ARG A 383 -8.07 25.95 -29.10
C ARG A 383 -6.75 25.97 -29.88
N LYS A 384 -5.66 26.35 -29.22
CA LYS A 384 -4.32 26.39 -29.82
C LYS A 384 -3.60 25.04 -29.63
N LYS A 385 -2.70 24.72 -30.56
CA LYS A 385 -1.94 23.47 -30.53
C LYS A 385 -0.82 23.56 -29.49
N VAL A 386 -0.85 22.62 -28.54
CA VAL A 386 0.16 22.47 -27.50
C VAL A 386 0.59 21.01 -27.50
N ASN A 387 1.89 20.76 -27.54
CA ASN A 387 2.46 19.44 -27.37
C ASN A 387 2.91 19.26 -25.92
N VAL A 388 2.66 18.08 -25.34
CA VAL A 388 3.06 17.76 -23.97
C VAL A 388 3.78 16.41 -23.97
N GLN A 389 5.02 16.41 -23.52
CA GLN A 389 5.85 15.22 -23.37
C GLN A 389 6.14 15.01 -21.88
N ILE A 390 5.56 13.96 -21.30
CA ILE A 390 5.75 13.60 -19.88
C ILE A 390 6.96 12.68 -19.77
N TYR A 391 7.79 12.88 -18.75
CA TYR A 391 8.95 12.04 -18.47
C TYR A 391 9.12 11.84 -16.95
N TRP A 392 9.78 10.75 -16.59
CA TRP A 392 10.07 10.43 -15.19
C TRP A 392 11.36 9.64 -15.06
N LYS A 393 11.94 9.70 -13.86
CA LYS A 393 13.06 8.88 -13.43
C LYS A 393 12.84 8.51 -11.96
N VAL A 394 12.98 7.23 -11.64
CA VAL A 394 12.82 6.73 -10.27
C VAL A 394 14.12 6.07 -9.85
N GLU A 395 14.69 6.53 -8.74
CA GLU A 395 15.96 6.02 -8.21
C GLU A 395 15.74 5.43 -6.81
N GLU A 396 16.09 4.16 -6.62
CA GLU A 396 15.97 3.50 -5.31
C GLU A 396 17.10 3.93 -4.36
N VAL A 397 16.73 4.37 -3.16
CA VAL A 397 17.69 4.76 -2.12
C VAL A 397 18.11 3.54 -1.32
N LYS A 398 19.36 3.07 -1.52
CA LYS A 398 19.88 1.83 -0.91
C LYS A 398 20.17 1.93 0.59
N THR A 399 20.50 3.12 1.11
CA THR A 399 20.78 3.38 2.52
C THR A 399 20.01 4.60 3.01
N PHE A 400 18.91 4.37 3.71
CA PHE A 400 18.15 5.43 4.38
C PHE A 400 18.54 5.48 5.85
N SER A 401 19.15 6.57 6.31
CA SER A 401 19.33 6.84 7.74
C SER A 401 18.43 8.01 8.16
N GLN A 402 17.56 7.80 9.15
CA GLN A 402 16.74 8.86 9.73
C GLN A 402 17.60 9.96 10.39
N ASN A 403 18.86 9.67 10.74
CA ASN A 403 19.78 10.63 11.36
C ASN A 403 20.36 11.69 10.40
N ASN A 404 20.06 11.65 9.11
CA ASN A 404 20.46 12.70 8.17
C ASN A 404 19.61 14.00 8.27
N GLU A 405 18.71 14.12 9.25
CA GLU A 405 18.03 15.37 9.60
C GLU A 405 19.00 16.53 9.93
N LYS A 406 20.26 16.24 10.30
CA LYS A 406 21.25 17.27 10.70
C LYS A 406 22.42 17.48 9.75
N ARG A 407 22.55 16.74 8.65
CA ARG A 407 23.66 16.94 7.69
C ARG A 407 23.13 16.95 6.26
N GLY A 408 22.94 18.15 5.73
CA GLY A 408 22.59 18.42 4.33
C GLY A 408 23.70 18.09 3.34
N HIS A 409 24.17 16.84 3.30
CA HIS A 409 25.30 16.43 2.46
C HIS A 409 24.95 15.41 1.37
N VAL A 410 23.67 15.20 1.07
CA VAL A 410 23.25 14.45 -0.14
C VAL A 410 22.80 15.40 -1.27
N TRP A 411 22.67 16.70 -1.00
CA TRP A 411 21.92 17.62 -1.86
C TRP A 411 22.75 18.59 -2.71
N ASP A 412 24.06 18.71 -2.50
CA ASP A 412 24.89 19.64 -3.26
C ASP A 412 26.15 18.96 -3.79
N ASN A 413 26.19 18.79 -5.11
CA ASN A 413 27.42 18.69 -5.87
C ASN A 413 27.22 19.47 -7.17
N GLN A 414 27.52 20.78 -7.14
CA GLN A 414 28.36 21.48 -8.12
C GLN A 414 28.44 23.00 -7.82
N ASN A 415 29.69 23.42 -7.54
CA ASN A 415 30.38 24.69 -7.83
C ASN A 415 29.73 26.07 -7.57
N ASN A 416 30.45 26.81 -6.69
CA ASN A 416 30.71 28.26 -6.65
C ASN A 416 29.50 29.20 -6.49
N SER A 417 29.49 30.22 -5.63
CA SER A 417 30.56 30.97 -4.97
C SER A 417 29.97 31.80 -3.82
N ASN A 418 30.82 32.14 -2.86
CA ASN A 418 30.52 32.95 -1.68
C ASN A 418 29.80 34.26 -2.00
N THR A 419 28.67 34.52 -1.35
CA THR A 419 28.35 35.85 -0.79
C THR A 419 27.46 35.69 0.45
N ARG A 420 28.03 36.00 1.61
CA ARG A 420 27.29 36.20 2.87
C ARG A 420 26.59 37.55 2.79
N LEU A 421 25.28 37.58 3.00
CA LEU A 421 24.58 38.78 3.46
C LEU A 421 23.51 38.39 4.49
N ASN A 422 23.83 38.70 5.75
CA ASN A 422 22.89 38.79 6.85
C ASN A 422 21.83 39.84 6.53
N THR A 423 20.55 39.51 6.58
CA THR A 423 19.51 40.45 7.04
C THR A 423 18.36 39.67 7.67
N GLN A 424 18.19 39.88 8.97
CA GLN A 424 17.00 39.53 9.73
C GLN A 424 15.77 40.20 9.14
N ARG A 425 14.77 39.44 8.69
CA ARG A 425 13.38 39.90 8.65
C ARG A 425 12.47 38.75 9.08
N LYS A 426 11.65 39.08 10.07
CA LYS A 426 10.69 38.23 10.77
C LYS A 426 9.81 37.45 9.79
N ASP A 427 9.88 36.13 9.88
CA ASP A 427 8.97 35.20 9.24
C ASP A 427 7.55 35.40 9.79
N ILE A 428 6.67 35.94 8.94
CA ILE A 428 5.23 35.74 9.03
C ILE A 428 4.92 34.66 7.98
N VAL A 429 5.06 33.40 8.39
CA VAL A 429 4.46 32.25 7.69
C VAL A 429 3.42 31.68 8.65
N GLN A 430 2.18 32.14 8.50
CA GLN A 430 1.02 31.60 9.20
C GLN A 430 0.75 30.16 8.72
N ASP A 431 1.12 29.20 9.55
CA ASP A 431 0.24 28.21 10.21
C ASP A 431 -0.93 27.59 9.40
N ALA A 432 -0.75 27.32 8.11
CA ALA A 432 -1.66 26.47 7.33
C ALA A 432 -1.28 24.98 7.47
N ASN A 433 -1.60 24.35 8.61
CA ASN A 433 -1.84 22.88 8.77
C ASN A 433 -1.90 22.42 10.24
N LYS A 434 -2.62 23.12 11.13
CA LYS A 434 -3.11 22.45 12.35
C LYS A 434 -4.34 21.64 11.98
N SER A 435 -4.19 20.33 11.88
CA SER A 435 -5.32 19.42 11.75
C SER A 435 -6.31 19.69 12.88
N PHE A 436 -7.58 19.89 12.51
CA PHE A 436 -8.68 20.11 13.46
C PHE A 436 -9.05 18.82 14.21
N ILE A 437 -8.54 17.67 13.79
CA ILE A 437 -8.61 16.42 14.53
C ILE A 437 -7.26 16.13 15.19
N SER A 438 -7.27 15.72 16.44
CA SER A 438 -6.08 15.20 17.12
C SER A 438 -6.35 13.84 17.77
N ILE A 439 -5.26 13.09 17.97
CA ILE A 439 -5.27 11.76 18.56
C ILE A 439 -4.39 11.74 19.81
N ASN A 440 -4.93 11.20 20.90
CA ASN A 440 -4.19 10.95 22.12
C ASN A 440 -4.16 9.44 22.39
N VAL A 441 -2.95 8.91 22.50
CA VAL A 441 -2.68 7.51 22.82
C VAL A 441 -1.75 7.50 24.04
N PRO A 442 -2.04 6.68 25.07
CA PRO A 442 -1.16 6.55 26.23
C PRO A 442 0.19 5.93 25.83
N THR A 443 1.17 6.02 26.74
CA THR A 443 2.36 5.18 26.67
C THR A 443 1.97 3.72 26.83
N LEU A 444 2.57 2.83 26.02
CA LEU A 444 2.25 1.41 26.06
C LEU A 444 3.26 0.67 26.96
N PRO A 445 2.81 -0.25 27.82
CA PRO A 445 3.67 -1.02 28.71
C PRO A 445 4.32 -2.21 27.99
N GLU A 446 5.08 -3.00 28.74
CA GLU A 446 5.44 -4.36 28.32
C GLU A 446 4.21 -5.28 28.43
N VAL A 447 4.01 -6.15 27.44
CA VAL A 447 2.80 -6.97 27.31
C VAL A 447 3.19 -8.42 27.12
N SER A 448 2.65 -9.32 27.95
CA SER A 448 2.84 -10.76 27.80
C SER A 448 2.20 -11.28 26.52
N THR A 449 2.94 -12.13 25.81
CA THR A 449 2.49 -12.93 24.68
C THR A 449 1.31 -13.81 25.07
N GLY A 450 0.40 -14.06 24.12
CA GLY A 450 -0.78 -14.92 24.34
C GLY A 450 -2.07 -14.19 24.76
N SER A 451 -2.03 -12.88 25.02
CA SER A 451 -3.22 -12.09 25.38
C SER A 451 -3.59 -11.04 24.33
N ILE A 452 -4.83 -10.54 24.38
CA ILE A 452 -5.22 -9.32 23.66
C ILE A 452 -5.02 -8.14 24.61
N TYR A 453 -4.15 -7.21 24.23
CA TYR A 453 -3.90 -6.01 25.02
C TYR A 453 -4.78 -4.85 24.54
N LYS A 454 -5.56 -4.27 25.45
CA LYS A 454 -6.53 -3.23 25.14
C LYS A 454 -5.92 -1.84 25.36
N VAL A 455 -5.93 -1.00 24.34
CA VAL A 455 -5.41 0.37 24.40
C VAL A 455 -6.55 1.37 24.25
N PRO A 456 -6.77 2.25 25.24
CA PRO A 456 -7.69 3.37 25.08
C PRO A 456 -7.04 4.45 24.21
N VAL A 457 -7.74 4.84 23.16
CA VAL A 457 -7.39 5.91 22.22
C VAL A 457 -8.46 7.00 22.32
N ARG A 458 -8.06 8.26 22.37
CA ARG A 458 -9.00 9.39 22.35
C ARG A 458 -8.80 10.18 21.05
N LEU A 459 -9.87 10.33 20.27
CA LEU A 459 -9.92 11.24 19.14
C LEU A 459 -10.63 12.53 19.56
N ILE A 460 -10.13 13.68 19.12
CA ILE A 460 -10.64 15.00 19.50
C ILE A 460 -10.95 15.77 18.20
N ASN A 461 -12.19 16.21 18.02
CA ASN A 461 -12.63 17.05 16.90
C ASN A 461 -12.84 18.49 17.36
N ASN A 462 -11.91 19.37 16.99
CA ASN A 462 -11.99 20.81 17.26
C ASN A 462 -12.66 21.61 16.14
N SER A 463 -13.15 20.96 15.08
CA SER A 463 -13.88 21.63 13.99
C SER A 463 -15.34 21.91 14.36
N THR A 464 -16.00 22.71 13.52
CA THR A 464 -17.43 23.03 13.62
C THR A 464 -18.33 22.00 12.94
N SER A 465 -17.74 20.99 12.27
CA SER A 465 -18.47 19.97 11.52
C SER A 465 -18.20 18.59 12.11
N GLU A 466 -19.15 17.69 11.90
CA GLU A 466 -18.93 16.28 12.18
C GLU A 466 -17.94 15.66 11.20
N VAL A 467 -17.15 14.69 11.67
CA VAL A 467 -16.13 14.02 10.87
C VAL A 467 -16.24 12.51 11.06
N SER A 468 -16.48 11.81 9.95
CA SER A 468 -16.50 10.34 9.91
C SER A 468 -15.23 9.80 9.25
N GLY A 469 -14.68 8.73 9.81
CA GLY A 469 -13.46 8.13 9.31
C GLY A 469 -13.12 6.79 9.96
N THR A 470 -11.94 6.30 9.66
CA THR A 470 -11.40 5.04 10.17
C THR A 470 -10.11 5.30 10.94
N LEU A 471 -10.06 4.88 12.20
CA LEU A 471 -8.82 4.75 12.95
C LEU A 471 -8.13 3.45 12.52
N VAL A 472 -6.98 3.59 11.86
CA VAL A 472 -6.09 2.52 11.43
C VAL A 472 -5.01 2.35 12.48
N VAL A 473 -4.92 1.16 13.07
CA VAL A 473 -3.91 0.79 14.07
C VAL A 473 -2.99 -0.25 13.48
N SER A 474 -1.73 0.12 13.27
CA SER A 474 -0.76 -0.71 12.56
C SER A 474 0.44 -1.02 13.40
N ILE A 475 0.73 -2.31 13.54
CA ILE A 475 1.85 -2.81 14.34
C ILE A 475 3.05 -2.97 13.42
N ASN A 476 3.99 -2.03 13.52
CA ASN A 476 5.28 -2.02 12.82
C ASN A 476 6.35 -2.84 13.55
N ARG A 477 6.81 -3.90 12.90
CA ARG A 477 7.87 -4.75 13.43
C ARG A 477 8.88 -5.14 12.35
N GLY A 478 9.83 -4.25 12.07
CA GLY A 478 10.82 -4.48 11.01
C GLY A 478 10.23 -4.38 9.61
N GLY A 479 9.17 -3.57 9.42
CA GLY A 479 8.49 -3.35 8.13
C GLY A 479 7.15 -4.07 7.97
N ILE A 480 6.74 -4.87 8.97
CA ILE A 480 5.43 -5.51 9.04
C ILE A 480 4.38 -4.44 9.29
N PHE A 481 3.29 -4.34 8.53
CA PHE A 481 2.15 -3.51 8.91
C PHE A 481 0.91 -4.38 8.87
N ILE A 482 0.47 -4.88 10.02
CA ILE A 482 -0.86 -5.48 10.16
C ILE A 482 -1.76 -4.40 10.72
N SER A 483 -2.71 -3.95 9.89
CA SER A 483 -3.65 -2.90 10.25
C SER A 483 -4.95 -3.48 10.80
N GLN A 484 -5.37 -2.96 11.95
CA GLN A 484 -6.73 -3.10 12.47
C GLN A 484 -7.51 -1.81 12.28
N LEU A 485 -8.81 -1.92 12.05
CA LEU A 485 -9.65 -0.82 11.60
C LEU A 485 -10.78 -0.57 12.60
N TYR A 486 -10.93 0.69 13.00
CA TYR A 486 -11.96 1.15 13.94
C TYR A 486 -12.67 2.36 13.34
N GLN A 487 -13.81 2.13 12.68
CA GLN A 487 -14.63 3.21 12.11
C GLN A 487 -15.30 4.05 13.19
N ARG A 488 -15.27 5.37 13.06
CA ARG A 488 -15.88 6.30 14.02
C ARG A 488 -16.35 7.58 13.36
N THR A 489 -17.45 8.10 13.89
CA THR A 489 -17.96 9.45 13.65
C THR A 489 -17.72 10.29 14.90
N ILE A 490 -17.12 11.46 14.73
CA ILE A 490 -16.78 12.37 15.84
C ILE A 490 -17.53 13.68 15.63
N LYS A 491 -18.49 13.97 16.52
CA LYS A 491 -19.28 15.20 16.50
C LYS A 491 -18.40 16.45 16.53
N ALA A 492 -18.90 17.54 15.97
CA ALA A 492 -18.25 18.85 16.06
C ALA A 492 -17.92 19.23 17.51
N LYS A 493 -16.77 19.87 17.74
CA LYS A 493 -16.32 20.34 19.07
C LYS A 493 -16.41 19.30 20.19
N SER A 494 -16.11 18.04 19.89
CA SER A 494 -16.25 16.92 20.83
C SER A 494 -15.01 16.02 20.86
N ASN A 495 -14.99 15.04 21.78
CA ASN A 495 -14.00 13.97 21.76
C ASN A 495 -14.68 12.61 21.95
N THR A 496 -14.05 11.55 21.48
CA THR A 496 -14.57 10.18 21.53
C THR A 496 -13.46 9.22 21.95
N GLY A 497 -13.78 8.35 22.90
CA GLY A 497 -12.91 7.25 23.33
C GLY A 497 -13.14 5.99 22.50
N ILE A 498 -12.06 5.30 22.17
CA ILE A 498 -12.05 4.05 21.41
C ILE A 498 -11.11 3.10 22.14
N VAL A 499 -11.56 1.88 22.45
CA VAL A 499 -10.65 0.84 22.93
C VAL A 499 -10.24 -0.01 21.73
N VAL A 500 -8.95 -0.08 21.46
CA VAL A 500 -8.38 -0.87 20.38
C VAL A 500 -7.67 -2.10 20.94
N ASP A 501 -7.85 -3.23 20.28
CA ASP A 501 -7.23 -4.50 20.61
C ASP A 501 -5.85 -4.61 19.93
N ILE A 502 -4.82 -4.97 20.67
CA ILE A 502 -3.49 -5.32 20.15
C ILE A 502 -3.28 -6.82 20.37
N PRO A 503 -3.24 -7.64 19.30
CA PRO A 503 -3.11 -9.08 19.44
C PRO A 503 -1.70 -9.53 19.78
N ALA A 504 -1.31 -9.41 21.05
CA ALA A 504 -0.02 -9.89 21.54
C ALA A 504 0.17 -11.41 21.39
N GLN A 505 -0.89 -12.17 21.06
CA GLN A 505 -0.89 -13.62 20.80
C GLN A 505 0.14 -14.10 19.77
N SER A 506 0.51 -13.25 18.82
CA SER A 506 1.39 -13.61 17.70
C SER A 506 2.70 -12.79 17.68
N TYR A 507 2.97 -11.96 18.69
CA TYR A 507 4.11 -11.03 18.67
C TYR A 507 5.07 -11.29 19.83
N PHE A 508 6.37 -11.09 19.63
CA PHE A 508 7.40 -11.32 20.66
C PHE A 508 8.57 -10.34 20.50
N GLY A 509 8.93 -9.51 21.46
CA GLY A 509 9.99 -8.49 21.39
C GLY A 509 9.49 -7.09 21.03
N PRO A 510 10.39 -6.13 20.72
CA PRO A 510 10.00 -4.73 20.49
C PRO A 510 9.20 -4.55 19.20
N ALA A 511 8.29 -3.58 19.22
CA ALA A 511 7.54 -3.11 18.07
C ALA A 511 7.18 -1.62 18.19
N MET A 512 6.87 -1.00 17.06
CA MET A 512 6.26 0.32 16.97
C MET A 512 4.79 0.14 16.59
N ILE A 513 3.87 0.91 17.17
CA ILE A 513 2.46 0.92 16.78
C ILE A 513 2.13 2.32 16.29
N GLU A 514 1.64 2.39 15.06
CA GLU A 514 1.17 3.61 14.43
C GLU A 514 -0.36 3.66 14.48
N PHE A 515 -0.91 4.74 15.01
CA PHE A 515 -2.33 5.04 15.06
C PHE A 515 -2.60 6.20 14.12
N SER A 516 -3.41 5.99 13.09
CA SER A 516 -3.72 6.99 12.07
C SER A 516 -5.23 7.10 11.89
N PHE A 517 -5.79 8.30 12.05
CA PHE A 517 -7.21 8.53 11.76
C PHE A 517 -7.35 9.16 10.38
N GLN A 518 -8.06 8.49 9.49
CA GLN A 518 -8.23 8.89 8.09
C GLN A 518 -9.70 8.89 7.66
N ASP A 519 -10.05 9.70 6.67
CA ASP A 519 -11.39 9.69 6.09
C ASP A 519 -11.60 8.50 5.13
N ASN A 520 -12.80 8.45 4.53
CA ASN A 520 -13.14 7.45 3.51
C ASN A 520 -12.40 7.64 2.18
N THR A 521 -11.63 8.71 1.97
CA THR A 521 -10.82 8.94 0.76
C THR A 521 -9.36 8.45 0.94
N GLY A 522 -8.98 8.19 2.18
CA GLY A 522 -7.62 7.83 2.62
C GLY A 522 -6.78 9.03 3.02
N PHE A 523 -7.38 10.21 3.18
CA PHE A 523 -6.73 11.39 3.72
C PHE A 523 -6.55 11.23 5.24
N VAL A 524 -5.32 11.36 5.71
CA VAL A 524 -4.98 11.22 7.13
C VAL A 524 -5.17 12.56 7.85
N PHE A 525 -6.11 12.61 8.80
CA PHE A 525 -6.30 13.78 9.65
C PHE A 525 -5.20 13.91 10.70
N CYS A 526 -4.84 12.83 11.39
CA CYS A 526 -3.83 12.86 12.45
C CYS A 526 -3.19 11.48 12.66
N LYS A 527 -1.95 11.48 13.16
CA LYS A 527 -1.20 10.25 13.48
C LYS A 527 -0.50 10.32 14.84
N SER A 528 -0.28 9.16 15.47
CA SER A 528 0.55 8.97 16.67
C SER A 528 1.31 7.66 16.59
N GLU A 529 2.54 7.64 17.10
CA GLU A 529 3.38 6.44 17.14
C GLU A 529 3.79 6.11 18.57
N LYS A 530 3.71 4.82 18.94
CA LYS A 530 4.06 4.33 20.28
C LYS A 530 4.94 3.09 20.21
N LYS A 531 5.95 3.02 21.07
CA LYS A 531 6.75 1.82 21.29
C LYS A 531 5.97 0.85 22.18
N ILE A 532 6.09 -0.45 21.91
CA ILE A 532 5.57 -1.53 22.76
C ILE A 532 6.59 -2.68 22.79
N GLN A 533 6.62 -3.41 23.89
CA GLN A 533 7.47 -4.60 24.05
C GLN A 533 6.57 -5.82 24.33
N PHE A 534 6.62 -6.83 23.46
CA PHE A 534 5.93 -8.10 23.71
C PHE A 534 6.88 -9.08 24.41
N GLN A 535 6.44 -9.79 25.46
CA GLN A 535 7.28 -10.70 26.26
C GLN A 535 6.77 -12.14 26.29
#